data_AF-A0A430LE95-F1
#
_entry.id   AF-A0A430LE95-F1
#
_cell.length_a   1.000
_cell.length_b   1.000
_cell.length_c   1.000
_cell.angle_alpha   90.00
_cell.angle_beta   90.00
_cell.angle_gamma   90.00
#
_symmetry.space_group_name_H-M   'P 1'
#
loop_
_entity.id
_entity.type
_entity.pdbx_description
1 polymer ?
#
loop_
_entity_poly.entity_id
_entity_poly.type
_entity_poly.pdbx_seq_one_letter_code
_entity_poly.pdbx_strand_id
1 'polypeptide(L)'
;MYPHSHMSESDDFRTVWGHDFYWTSKHKTAPEIAHLLYSYDKLATDALDRLDEISPPTSKAWRCPHGAGDNQRDLYVLLQKYADSDEVLGQLWEEASTVPEWVDWEQIERGQRVVYQYSAQILLGLLYKSLLGGMGAYRVVETLSRTGGFGVRVTRRRLLETLQHFMEVVEDVDAVKPGGKGYVSSVRVRLLHAAVRRRLMQLEHERPGYFDMDKWGVPINDLHSIGTISVYSVAIIYMALPRQGICLTDQQITDYLALWRWVGYLLGTPVDWMATPAQAKVMMESVMTSEMAPSANSRILANNILTAEARIPRLHAPRELLAAQAYQLNGDDLASALGIEKPRWHYRAIVWVQCVALYWLSYSYPWLPTDMQRSRDRKFKSFAHFMIHSKKIGGIGESTKFQFQYLPRIGMLTELGHHPEDPEEEEAMSGTLRLMTRRQSKMPIRAVLVVGTIVGAVVAVVSLARLVGSSSSGWLRGVPRHLLSSVMAQTHLVQSLA
;
A
#
# COMPACT_ATOMS: atom_id res chain seq x y z
N MET A 1 -4.11 27.95 19.98
CA MET A 1 -4.78 27.99 21.29
C MET A 1 -6.22 27.56 21.04
N TYR A 2 -6.51 26.27 21.20
CA TYR A 2 -7.88 25.76 21.02
C TYR A 2 -8.74 26.19 22.21
N PRO A 3 -10.00 26.61 22.02
CA PRO A 3 -10.87 26.90 23.14
C PRO A 3 -11.16 25.60 23.88
N HIS A 4 -10.86 25.60 25.18
CA HIS A 4 -11.24 24.55 26.11
C HIS A 4 -12.76 24.36 26.07
N SER A 5 -13.21 23.33 25.35
CA SER A 5 -14.55 22.78 25.51
C SER A 5 -14.49 21.69 26.56
N HIS A 6 -15.49 21.69 27.45
CA HIS A 6 -15.61 20.84 28.63
C HIS A 6 -15.19 19.39 28.40
N MET A 7 -14.08 18.97 29.01
CA MET A 7 -13.73 17.55 29.17
C MET A 7 -14.65 16.96 30.25
N SER A 8 -15.61 16.13 29.85
CA SER A 8 -16.41 15.34 30.79
C SER A 8 -15.67 14.05 31.17
N GLU A 9 -15.87 13.55 32.40
CA GLU A 9 -15.29 12.32 32.98
C GLU A 9 -15.68 10.99 32.25
N SER A 10 -16.19 11.04 31.02
CA SER A 10 -16.73 9.90 30.26
C SER A 10 -15.95 9.53 28.99
N ASP A 11 -14.79 10.13 28.76
CA ASP A 11 -14.06 9.94 27.51
C ASP A 11 -13.20 8.66 27.56
N ASP A 12 -13.69 7.58 26.93
CA ASP A 12 -12.97 6.30 26.76
C ASP A 12 -11.81 6.48 25.77
N PHE A 13 -10.69 6.98 26.29
CA PHE A 13 -9.44 7.12 25.54
C PHE A 13 -8.81 5.76 25.29
N ARG A 14 -8.52 5.45 24.02
CA ARG A 14 -7.93 4.19 23.60
C ARG A 14 -6.64 4.41 22.81
N THR A 15 -5.65 3.58 23.11
CA THR A 15 -4.45 3.42 22.29
C THR A 15 -4.49 2.03 21.67
N VAL A 16 -4.62 1.98 20.34
CA VAL A 16 -4.65 0.71 19.59
C VAL A 16 -3.51 0.74 18.59
N TRP A 17 -2.50 -0.11 18.81
CA TRP A 17 -1.31 -0.23 17.95
C TRP A 17 -0.60 1.11 17.68
N GLY A 18 -0.44 1.92 18.73
CA GLY A 18 0.19 3.24 18.70
C GLY A 18 -0.62 4.32 17.99
N HIS A 19 -1.94 4.13 17.88
CA HIS A 19 -2.88 5.14 17.42
C HIS A 19 -3.85 5.49 18.54
N ASP A 20 -3.86 6.77 18.88
CA ASP A 20 -4.58 7.31 20.02
C ASP A 20 -5.86 8.01 19.56
N PHE A 21 -6.98 7.68 20.20
CA PHE A 21 -8.26 8.28 19.87
C PHE A 21 -9.25 8.12 21.03
N TYR A 22 -10.29 8.94 21.02
CA TYR A 22 -11.42 8.81 21.93
C TYR A 22 -12.50 7.95 21.29
N TRP A 23 -12.86 6.86 21.96
CA TRP A 23 -14.00 6.05 21.57
C TRP A 23 -15.28 6.82 21.87
N THR A 24 -16.18 6.87 20.89
CA THR A 24 -17.45 7.63 20.96
C THR A 24 -18.62 6.74 20.58
N SER A 25 -19.84 7.19 20.84
CA SER A 25 -21.07 6.50 20.43
C SER A 25 -21.22 6.29 18.91
N LYS A 26 -20.40 6.96 18.09
CA LYS A 26 -20.37 6.75 16.63
C LYS A 26 -19.52 5.54 16.21
N HIS A 27 -18.58 5.13 17.06
CA HIS A 27 -17.75 3.95 16.82
C HIS A 27 -18.58 2.69 16.90
N LYS A 28 -18.13 1.66 16.18
CA LYS A 28 -18.80 0.37 16.11
C LYS A 28 -17.94 -0.69 16.78
N THR A 29 -18.52 -1.38 17.73
CA THR A 29 -17.92 -2.54 18.40
C THR A 29 -17.84 -3.72 17.43
N ALA A 30 -17.00 -4.72 17.74
CA ALA A 30 -16.86 -5.91 16.91
C ALA A 30 -18.21 -6.65 16.67
N PRO A 31 -19.11 -6.82 17.68
CA PRO A 31 -20.42 -7.42 17.44
C PRO A 31 -21.31 -6.61 16.48
N GLU A 32 -21.26 -5.27 16.53
CA GLU A 32 -22.09 -4.41 15.68
C GLU A 32 -21.71 -4.50 14.20
N ILE A 33 -20.43 -4.73 13.88
CA ILE A 33 -19.95 -4.89 12.50
C ILE A 33 -19.77 -6.35 12.09
N ALA A 34 -20.03 -7.32 12.97
CA ALA A 34 -19.82 -8.74 12.69
C ALA A 34 -20.67 -9.24 11.51
N HIS A 35 -21.83 -8.62 11.25
CA HIS A 35 -22.66 -8.96 10.09
C HIS A 35 -21.93 -8.75 8.75
N LEU A 36 -20.97 -7.81 8.69
CA LEU A 36 -20.15 -7.55 7.51
C LEU A 36 -19.14 -8.65 7.20
N LEU A 37 -18.92 -9.60 8.13
CA LEU A 37 -18.14 -10.82 7.87
C LEU A 37 -18.86 -11.79 6.93
N TYR A 38 -20.18 -11.65 6.79
CA TYR A 38 -21.03 -12.58 6.03
C TYR A 38 -21.73 -11.91 4.84
N SER A 39 -21.61 -10.58 4.69
CA SER A 39 -21.99 -9.87 3.48
C SER A 39 -20.78 -9.72 2.55
N TYR A 40 -21.03 -9.75 1.25
CA TYR A 40 -20.02 -9.67 0.20
C TYR A 40 -20.68 -9.34 -1.14
N ASP A 41 -19.87 -8.98 -2.12
CA ASP A 41 -20.27 -8.75 -3.51
C ASP A 41 -20.74 -10.06 -4.19
N LYS A 42 -22.03 -10.37 -3.98
CA LYS A 42 -22.72 -11.51 -4.59
C LYS A 42 -22.86 -11.34 -6.09
N LEU A 43 -23.22 -10.14 -6.54
CA LEU A 43 -23.43 -9.84 -7.96
C LEU A 43 -22.18 -10.15 -8.80
N ALA A 44 -20.99 -9.74 -8.35
CA ALA A 44 -19.75 -10.09 -9.05
C ALA A 44 -19.44 -11.60 -8.97
N THR A 45 -19.88 -12.30 -7.93
CA THR A 45 -19.69 -13.75 -7.82
C THR A 45 -20.61 -14.50 -8.79
N ASP A 46 -21.88 -14.13 -8.84
CA ASP A 46 -22.89 -14.71 -9.74
C ASP A 46 -22.54 -14.42 -11.22
N ALA A 47 -22.03 -13.23 -11.51
CA ALA A 47 -21.54 -12.88 -12.84
C ALA A 47 -20.41 -13.80 -13.33
N LEU A 48 -19.53 -14.30 -12.44
CA LEU A 48 -18.50 -15.26 -12.84
C LEU A 48 -19.11 -16.61 -13.23
N ASP A 49 -20.18 -17.03 -12.58
CA ASP A 49 -20.87 -18.28 -12.92
C ASP A 49 -21.55 -18.16 -14.29
N ARG A 50 -22.23 -17.04 -14.55
CA ARG A 50 -22.78 -16.72 -15.88
C ARG A 50 -21.72 -16.70 -16.97
N LEU A 51 -20.58 -16.05 -16.71
CA LEU A 51 -19.47 -16.00 -17.67
C LEU A 51 -18.94 -17.41 -17.97
N ASP A 52 -18.84 -18.27 -16.97
CA ASP A 52 -18.37 -19.67 -17.13
C ASP A 52 -19.37 -20.54 -17.91
N GLU A 53 -20.66 -20.24 -17.85
CA GLU A 53 -21.66 -20.88 -18.71
C GLU A 53 -21.59 -20.40 -20.18
N ILE A 54 -21.50 -19.08 -20.39
CA ILE A 54 -21.51 -18.45 -21.73
C ILE A 54 -20.19 -18.68 -22.48
N SER A 55 -19.08 -18.63 -21.75
CA SER A 55 -17.73 -18.79 -22.28
C SER A 55 -16.97 -19.77 -21.39
N PRO A 56 -17.20 -21.08 -21.53
CA PRO A 56 -16.56 -22.07 -20.67
C PRO A 56 -15.03 -22.02 -20.75
N PRO A 57 -14.34 -22.27 -19.64
CA PRO A 57 -12.90 -22.25 -19.62
C PRO A 57 -12.29 -23.44 -20.37
N THR A 58 -11.25 -23.17 -21.16
CA THR A 58 -10.68 -24.13 -22.13
C THR A 58 -9.78 -25.20 -21.51
N SER A 59 -9.30 -25.06 -20.26
CA SER A 59 -8.49 -26.10 -19.60
C SER A 59 -9.25 -26.86 -18.51
N LYS A 60 -9.33 -28.20 -18.64
CA LYS A 60 -9.95 -29.12 -17.66
C LYS A 60 -9.18 -29.24 -16.33
N ALA A 61 -7.88 -28.96 -16.33
CA ALA A 61 -7.18 -28.70 -15.08
C ALA A 61 -7.55 -27.27 -14.66
N TRP A 62 -7.99 -27.07 -13.42
CA TRP A 62 -8.16 -25.74 -12.79
C TRP A 62 -6.79 -25.01 -12.74
N ARG A 63 -6.20 -24.67 -13.88
CA ARG A 63 -5.40 -23.46 -14.06
C ARG A 63 -6.45 -22.39 -14.25
N CYS A 64 -6.37 -21.29 -13.52
CA CYS A 64 -7.36 -20.25 -13.70
C CYS A 64 -7.32 -19.80 -15.18
N PRO A 65 -8.43 -19.91 -15.93
CA PRO A 65 -8.51 -19.67 -17.39
C PRO A 65 -8.38 -18.18 -17.77
N HIS A 66 -8.07 -17.33 -16.78
CA HIS A 66 -8.01 -15.88 -16.86
C HIS A 66 -6.57 -15.33 -16.95
N GLY A 67 -5.58 -16.19 -17.20
CA GLY A 67 -4.15 -15.89 -17.33
C GLY A 67 -3.72 -15.21 -18.64
N ALA A 68 -2.44 -14.86 -18.80
CA ALA A 68 -1.90 -14.14 -19.95
C ALA A 68 -1.25 -15.14 -20.90
N GLY A 69 -1.95 -15.43 -21.99
CA GLY A 69 -1.48 -16.17 -23.13
C GLY A 69 -2.46 -15.97 -24.27
N ASP A 70 -1.99 -16.12 -25.51
CA ASP A 70 -2.87 -16.16 -26.67
C ASP A 70 -3.90 -17.28 -26.42
N ASN A 71 -5.19 -16.93 -26.35
CA ASN A 71 -6.37 -17.76 -26.01
C ASN A 71 -6.88 -17.78 -24.55
N GLN A 72 -6.52 -16.81 -23.69
CA GLN A 72 -7.08 -16.74 -22.33
C GLN A 72 -8.23 -15.72 -22.17
N ARG A 73 -9.14 -15.99 -21.22
CA ARG A 73 -10.38 -15.21 -21.00
C ARG A 73 -10.09 -13.93 -20.23
N ASP A 74 -10.29 -12.77 -20.85
CA ASP A 74 -10.29 -11.48 -20.17
C ASP A 74 -11.70 -11.21 -19.64
N LEU A 75 -11.92 -11.42 -18.33
CA LEU A 75 -13.25 -11.33 -17.71
C LEU A 75 -13.92 -9.97 -17.91
N TYR A 76 -13.15 -8.88 -17.90
CA TYR A 76 -13.68 -7.55 -18.16
C TYR A 76 -14.22 -7.44 -19.60
N VAL A 77 -13.47 -7.96 -20.58
CA VAL A 77 -13.90 -7.92 -21.98
C VAL A 77 -15.13 -8.79 -22.20
N LEU A 78 -15.21 -9.95 -21.53
CA LEU A 78 -16.40 -10.80 -21.60
C LEU A 78 -17.61 -10.14 -20.93
N LEU A 79 -17.43 -9.56 -19.74
CA LEU A 79 -18.48 -8.80 -19.06
C LEU A 79 -19.01 -7.70 -19.97
N GLN A 80 -18.13 -6.86 -20.54
CA GLN A 80 -18.51 -5.81 -21.48
C GLN A 80 -19.26 -6.37 -22.71
N LYS A 81 -18.77 -7.48 -23.28
CA LYS A 81 -19.35 -8.06 -24.50
C LYS A 81 -20.76 -8.61 -24.28
N TYR A 82 -21.04 -9.17 -23.11
CA TYR A 82 -22.29 -9.87 -22.83
C TYR A 82 -23.25 -9.10 -21.92
N ALA A 83 -22.88 -7.90 -21.45
CA ALA A 83 -23.70 -7.04 -20.60
C ALA A 83 -25.12 -6.79 -21.16
N ASP A 84 -25.24 -6.56 -22.47
CA ASP A 84 -26.55 -6.30 -23.11
C ASP A 84 -27.40 -7.56 -23.33
N SER A 85 -26.84 -8.75 -23.11
CA SER A 85 -27.44 -10.04 -23.49
C SER A 85 -27.70 -11.00 -22.33
N ASP A 86 -27.12 -10.76 -21.15
CA ASP A 86 -27.33 -11.55 -19.93
C ASP A 86 -27.67 -10.61 -18.78
N GLU A 87 -28.77 -10.90 -18.07
CA GLU A 87 -29.34 -10.01 -17.05
C GLU A 87 -28.35 -9.71 -15.91
N VAL A 88 -27.64 -10.73 -15.41
CA VAL A 88 -26.71 -10.57 -14.27
C VAL A 88 -25.48 -9.80 -14.70
N LEU A 89 -24.97 -10.08 -15.91
CA LEU A 89 -23.84 -9.34 -16.48
C LEU A 89 -24.21 -7.88 -16.75
N GLY A 90 -25.43 -7.63 -17.22
CA GLY A 90 -25.98 -6.29 -17.41
C GLY A 90 -26.10 -5.53 -16.10
N GLN A 91 -26.60 -6.16 -15.03
CA GLN A 91 -26.67 -5.54 -13.70
C GLN A 91 -25.28 -5.15 -13.17
N LEU A 92 -24.29 -6.06 -13.27
CA LEU A 92 -22.93 -5.76 -12.81
C LEU A 92 -22.28 -4.64 -13.64
N TRP A 93 -22.49 -4.66 -14.96
CA TRP A 93 -21.96 -3.65 -15.86
C TRP A 93 -22.58 -2.27 -15.61
N GLU A 94 -23.90 -2.22 -15.39
CA GLU A 94 -24.61 -1.00 -15.03
C GLU A 94 -24.08 -0.46 -13.70
N GLU A 95 -24.02 -1.27 -12.64
CA GLU A 95 -23.49 -0.84 -11.34
C GLU A 95 -22.07 -0.27 -11.45
N ALA A 96 -21.18 -0.93 -12.20
CA ALA A 96 -19.83 -0.45 -12.40
C ALA A 96 -19.78 0.85 -13.23
N SER A 97 -20.67 1.01 -14.22
CA SER A 97 -20.64 2.12 -15.17
C SER A 97 -21.44 3.35 -14.69
N THR A 98 -22.38 3.17 -13.77
CA THR A 98 -23.16 4.26 -13.16
C THR A 98 -22.23 5.15 -12.34
N VAL A 99 -22.35 6.47 -12.51
CA VAL A 99 -21.65 7.47 -11.70
C VAL A 99 -22.61 7.97 -10.62
N PRO A 100 -22.38 7.64 -9.32
CA PRO A 100 -23.24 8.11 -8.24
C PRO A 100 -23.25 9.64 -8.10
N GLU A 101 -24.34 10.19 -7.58
CA GLU A 101 -24.53 11.64 -7.41
C GLU A 101 -23.46 12.31 -6.55
N TRP A 102 -22.87 11.58 -5.59
CA TRP A 102 -21.81 12.09 -4.73
C TRP A 102 -20.44 12.21 -5.41
N VAL A 103 -20.29 11.74 -6.66
CA VAL A 103 -19.02 11.82 -7.40
C VAL A 103 -18.84 13.21 -8.00
N ASP A 104 -17.83 13.92 -7.51
CA ASP A 104 -17.31 15.16 -8.09
C ASP A 104 -15.94 14.88 -8.75
N TRP A 105 -15.88 15.00 -10.08
CA TRP A 105 -14.64 14.74 -10.83
C TRP A 105 -13.54 15.75 -10.55
N GLU A 106 -13.89 17.02 -10.28
CA GLU A 106 -12.89 18.02 -9.89
C GLU A 106 -12.32 17.71 -8.50
N GLN A 107 -13.18 17.23 -7.59
CA GLN A 107 -12.76 16.74 -6.28
C GLN A 107 -11.80 15.55 -6.40
N ILE A 108 -12.12 14.57 -7.24
CA ILE A 108 -11.26 13.41 -7.50
C ILE A 108 -9.91 13.86 -8.09
N GLU A 109 -9.91 14.79 -9.06
CA GLU A 109 -8.68 15.34 -9.64
C GLU A 109 -7.80 15.99 -8.56
N ARG A 110 -8.38 16.79 -7.65
CA ARG A 110 -7.64 17.35 -6.51
C ARG A 110 -7.12 16.26 -5.58
N GLY A 111 -7.86 15.17 -5.37
CA GLY A 111 -7.42 14.00 -4.63
C GLY A 111 -6.19 13.32 -5.26
N GLN A 112 -6.15 13.21 -6.59
CA GLN A 112 -4.96 12.73 -7.32
C GLN A 112 -3.76 13.69 -7.16
N ARG A 113 -3.98 15.01 -7.12
CA ARG A 113 -2.90 15.99 -6.87
C ARG A 113 -2.25 15.81 -5.50
N VAL A 114 -3.00 15.40 -4.48
CA VAL A 114 -2.43 15.03 -3.15
C VAL A 114 -1.39 13.91 -3.31
N VAL A 115 -1.68 12.91 -4.15
CA VAL A 115 -0.73 11.82 -4.46
C VAL A 115 0.55 12.37 -5.06
N TYR A 116 0.47 13.29 -6.03
CA TYR A 116 1.66 13.86 -6.65
C TYR A 116 2.47 14.76 -5.71
N GLN A 117 1.80 15.50 -4.82
CA GLN A 117 2.46 16.34 -3.82
C GLN A 117 3.28 15.52 -2.82
N TYR A 118 2.73 14.38 -2.35
CA TYR A 118 3.31 13.53 -1.30
C TYR A 118 3.67 12.12 -1.79
N SER A 119 4.07 12.00 -3.06
CA SER A 119 4.20 10.71 -3.77
C SER A 119 5.09 9.70 -3.07
N ALA A 120 6.26 10.13 -2.58
CA ALA A 120 7.18 9.23 -1.86
C ALA A 120 6.59 8.76 -0.52
N GLN A 121 6.00 9.67 0.25
CA GLN A 121 5.43 9.37 1.56
C GLN A 121 4.19 8.48 1.45
N ILE A 122 3.37 8.69 0.41
CA ILE A 122 2.21 7.86 0.12
C ILE A 122 2.65 6.47 -0.33
N LEU A 123 3.64 6.33 -1.23
CA LEU A 123 4.14 5.00 -1.62
C LEU A 123 4.77 4.24 -0.44
N LEU A 124 5.52 4.93 0.43
CA LEU A 124 6.04 4.35 1.67
C LEU A 124 4.91 3.94 2.62
N GLY A 125 3.89 4.80 2.77
CA GLY A 125 2.69 4.50 3.54
C GLY A 125 1.95 3.28 3.00
N LEU A 126 1.79 3.16 1.69
CA LEU A 126 1.14 2.01 1.05
C LEU A 126 1.94 0.71 1.27
N LEU A 127 3.26 0.75 1.15
CA LEU A 127 4.09 -0.44 1.35
C LEU A 127 4.14 -0.88 2.82
N TYR A 128 4.48 0.04 3.73
CA TYR A 128 4.79 -0.31 5.11
C TYR A 128 3.60 -0.18 6.05
N LYS A 129 2.76 0.86 5.92
CA LYS A 129 1.58 1.03 6.80
C LYS A 129 0.37 0.26 6.29
N SER A 130 0.04 0.39 5.00
CA SER A 130 -1.15 -0.26 4.42
C SER A 130 -0.92 -1.75 4.26
N LEU A 131 0.02 -2.16 3.39
CA LEU A 131 0.22 -3.56 3.10
C LEU A 131 0.86 -4.34 4.26
N LEU A 132 2.07 -3.96 4.67
CA LEU A 132 2.77 -4.69 5.73
C LEU A 132 2.05 -4.55 7.08
N GLY A 133 1.66 -3.33 7.46
CA GLY A 133 0.88 -3.09 8.67
C GLY A 133 -0.47 -3.80 8.65
N GLY A 134 -1.14 -3.82 7.49
CA GLY A 134 -2.41 -4.54 7.27
C GLY A 134 -2.31 -6.05 7.47
N MET A 135 -1.10 -6.64 7.47
CA MET A 135 -0.93 -8.04 7.87
C MET A 135 -1.29 -8.28 9.35
N GLY A 136 -1.47 -7.24 10.16
CA GLY A 136 -2.03 -7.38 11.51
C GLY A 136 -3.52 -7.77 11.52
N ALA A 137 -4.25 -7.58 10.41
CA ALA A 137 -5.66 -7.95 10.28
C ALA A 137 -5.79 -9.47 10.06
N TYR A 138 -6.01 -10.21 11.15
CA TYR A 138 -5.79 -11.66 11.15
C TYR A 138 -6.72 -12.43 10.20
N ARG A 139 -8.00 -12.03 10.08
CA ARG A 139 -8.95 -12.69 9.18
C ARG A 139 -8.61 -12.49 7.70
N VAL A 140 -8.19 -11.28 7.33
CA VAL A 140 -7.71 -10.97 5.97
C VAL A 140 -6.48 -11.82 5.64
N VAL A 141 -5.55 -11.93 6.60
CA VAL A 141 -4.35 -12.75 6.46
C VAL A 141 -4.64 -14.22 6.20
N GLU A 142 -5.70 -14.79 6.78
CA GLU A 142 -6.11 -16.18 6.50
C GLU A 142 -6.53 -16.38 5.04
N THR A 143 -7.20 -15.38 4.45
CA THR A 143 -7.51 -15.40 3.01
C THR A 143 -6.21 -15.34 2.20
N LEU A 144 -5.32 -14.39 2.53
CA LEU A 144 -4.09 -14.17 1.78
C LEU A 144 -3.12 -15.36 1.85
N SER A 145 -2.98 -15.99 3.03
CA SER A 145 -2.04 -17.08 3.26
C SER A 145 -2.36 -18.31 2.39
N ARG A 146 -3.65 -18.59 2.15
CA ARG A 146 -4.13 -19.72 1.33
C ARG A 146 -4.06 -19.47 -0.17
N THR A 147 -3.88 -18.21 -0.61
CA THR A 147 -3.61 -17.92 -2.03
C THR A 147 -2.19 -18.30 -2.45
N GLY A 148 -1.25 -18.40 -1.50
CA GLY A 148 0.19 -18.59 -1.80
C GLY A 148 0.88 -17.41 -2.47
N GLY A 149 0.14 -16.32 -2.74
CA GLY A 149 0.66 -15.16 -3.44
C GLY A 149 1.61 -14.29 -2.61
N PHE A 150 1.85 -14.63 -1.35
CA PHE A 150 2.77 -13.91 -0.45
C PHE A 150 4.03 -14.73 -0.11
N GLY A 151 4.39 -15.73 -0.93
CA GLY A 151 5.72 -16.34 -0.87
C GLY A 151 6.79 -15.38 -1.41
N VAL A 152 8.02 -15.40 -0.86
CA VAL A 152 9.09 -14.43 -1.20
C VAL A 152 9.35 -14.29 -2.70
N ARG A 153 9.30 -15.39 -3.47
CA ARG A 153 9.56 -15.39 -4.93
C ARG A 153 8.45 -14.73 -5.74
N VAL A 154 7.24 -14.68 -5.19
CA VAL A 154 6.01 -14.29 -5.88
C VAL A 154 5.51 -12.91 -5.41
N THR A 155 5.68 -12.61 -4.12
CA THR A 155 5.17 -11.39 -3.46
C THR A 155 5.49 -10.15 -4.27
N ARG A 156 6.72 -10.05 -4.77
CA ARG A 156 7.16 -8.91 -5.57
C ARG A 156 6.30 -8.66 -6.81
N ARG A 157 5.91 -9.71 -7.54
CA ARG A 157 5.04 -9.55 -8.70
C ARG A 157 3.70 -8.96 -8.29
N ARG A 158 3.09 -9.46 -7.20
CA ARG A 158 1.84 -8.90 -6.67
C ARG A 158 1.98 -7.45 -6.21
N LEU A 159 3.09 -7.09 -5.58
CA LEU A 159 3.38 -5.70 -5.22
C LEU A 159 3.38 -4.78 -6.44
N LEU A 160 3.99 -5.24 -7.54
CA LEU A 160 4.03 -4.50 -8.79
C LEU A 160 2.67 -4.45 -9.49
N GLU A 161 1.84 -5.49 -9.39
CA GLU A 161 0.46 -5.48 -9.89
C GLU A 161 -0.37 -4.44 -9.13
N THR A 162 -0.28 -4.43 -7.80
CA THR A 162 -0.90 -3.41 -6.95
C THR A 162 -0.38 -2.00 -7.27
N LEU A 163 0.93 -1.83 -7.47
CA LEU A 163 1.50 -0.54 -7.89
C LEU A 163 0.96 -0.11 -9.26
N GLN A 164 0.80 -1.03 -10.20
CA GLN A 164 0.20 -0.74 -11.51
C GLN A 164 -1.24 -0.23 -11.34
N HIS A 165 -2.09 -0.91 -10.57
CA HIS A 165 -3.46 -0.45 -10.29
C HIS A 165 -3.47 0.95 -9.69
N PHE A 166 -2.66 1.18 -8.66
CA PHE A 166 -2.53 2.50 -8.03
C PHE A 166 -2.15 3.58 -9.04
N MET A 167 -1.13 3.32 -9.87
CA MET A 167 -0.65 4.29 -10.84
C MET A 167 -1.66 4.59 -11.95
N GLU A 168 -2.45 3.59 -12.36
CA GLU A 168 -3.53 3.75 -13.34
C GLU A 168 -4.72 4.53 -12.75
N VAL A 169 -4.99 4.38 -11.45
CA VAL A 169 -6.01 5.16 -10.73
C VAL A 169 -5.58 6.61 -10.54
N VAL A 170 -4.30 6.89 -10.30
CA VAL A 170 -3.85 8.27 -10.03
C VAL A 170 -3.34 8.99 -11.27
N GLU A 171 -3.36 8.34 -12.44
CA GLU A 171 -2.76 8.85 -13.67
C GLU A 171 -3.31 10.25 -14.02
N ASP A 172 -4.62 10.36 -14.21
CA ASP A 172 -5.38 11.59 -14.37
C ASP A 172 -6.87 11.29 -14.17
N VAL A 173 -7.72 12.33 -14.19
CA VAL A 173 -9.15 12.17 -13.90
C VAL A 173 -9.86 11.31 -14.94
N ASP A 174 -9.44 11.35 -16.21
CA ASP A 174 -10.05 10.56 -17.27
C ASP A 174 -9.69 9.08 -17.14
N ALA A 175 -8.52 8.75 -16.58
CA ALA A 175 -8.13 7.38 -16.28
C ALA A 175 -9.09 6.67 -15.30
N VAL A 176 -9.76 7.40 -14.40
CA VAL A 176 -10.67 6.81 -13.41
C VAL A 176 -12.15 6.93 -13.75
N LYS A 177 -12.52 7.69 -14.78
CA LYS A 177 -13.89 7.72 -15.30
C LYS A 177 -14.25 6.40 -15.99
N PRO A 178 -15.55 6.06 -16.15
CA PRO A 178 -15.98 4.90 -16.90
C PRO A 178 -15.27 4.76 -18.26
N GLY A 179 -14.70 3.58 -18.50
CA GLY A 179 -13.88 3.28 -19.69
C GLY A 179 -12.40 3.66 -19.60
N GLY A 180 -12.01 4.48 -18.62
CA GLY A 180 -10.62 4.87 -18.35
C GLY A 180 -9.75 3.71 -17.84
N LYS A 181 -8.43 3.85 -17.93
CA LYS A 181 -7.49 2.76 -17.59
C LYS A 181 -7.60 2.30 -16.13
N GLY A 182 -7.60 3.24 -15.19
CA GLY A 182 -7.79 2.99 -13.75
C GLY A 182 -9.18 2.44 -13.41
N TYR A 183 -10.21 2.87 -14.14
CA TYR A 183 -11.56 2.29 -14.07
C TYR A 183 -11.54 0.81 -14.45
N VAL A 184 -11.05 0.48 -15.65
CA VAL A 184 -10.98 -0.89 -16.16
C VAL A 184 -10.19 -1.78 -15.22
N SER A 185 -9.05 -1.29 -14.71
CA SER A 185 -8.23 -2.03 -13.75
C SER A 185 -8.95 -2.28 -12.42
N SER A 186 -9.73 -1.31 -11.93
CA SER A 186 -10.54 -1.51 -10.72
C SER A 186 -11.62 -2.56 -10.91
N VAL A 187 -12.35 -2.54 -12.04
CA VAL A 187 -13.36 -3.58 -12.36
C VAL A 187 -12.70 -4.96 -12.52
N ARG A 188 -11.52 -5.05 -13.12
CA ARG A 188 -10.76 -6.32 -13.18
C ARG A 188 -10.38 -6.82 -11.79
N VAL A 189 -10.00 -5.95 -10.87
CA VAL A 189 -9.71 -6.32 -9.47
C VAL A 189 -10.98 -6.78 -8.74
N ARG A 190 -12.14 -6.15 -8.97
CA ARG A 190 -13.45 -6.62 -8.46
C ARG A 190 -13.74 -8.05 -8.88
N LEU A 191 -13.57 -8.35 -10.18
CA LEU A 191 -13.74 -9.70 -10.74
C LEU A 191 -12.70 -10.69 -10.20
N LEU A 192 -11.45 -10.26 -9.99
CA LEU A 192 -10.41 -11.07 -9.33
C LEU A 192 -10.80 -11.43 -7.90
N HIS A 193 -11.31 -10.47 -7.11
CA HIS A 193 -11.76 -10.71 -5.75
C HIS A 193 -12.92 -11.72 -5.71
N ALA A 194 -13.90 -11.58 -6.59
CA ALA A 194 -14.98 -12.56 -6.73
C ALA A 194 -14.44 -13.96 -7.07
N ALA A 195 -13.45 -14.06 -7.97
CA ALA A 195 -12.87 -15.35 -8.37
C ALA A 195 -12.11 -16.03 -7.21
N VAL A 196 -11.37 -15.25 -6.41
CA VAL A 196 -10.68 -15.75 -5.22
C VAL A 196 -11.70 -16.23 -4.17
N ARG A 197 -12.75 -15.44 -3.91
CA ARG A 197 -13.82 -15.79 -2.97
C ARG A 197 -14.50 -17.09 -3.35
N ARG A 198 -14.96 -17.19 -4.60
CA ARG A 198 -15.62 -18.39 -5.15
C ARG A 198 -14.74 -19.62 -4.98
N ARG A 199 -13.43 -19.51 -5.28
CA ARG A 199 -12.50 -20.64 -5.16
C ARG A 199 -12.31 -21.09 -3.71
N LEU A 200 -12.18 -20.17 -2.76
CA LEU A 200 -12.01 -20.53 -1.35
C LEU A 200 -13.27 -21.15 -0.75
N MET A 201 -14.45 -20.64 -1.11
CA MET A 201 -15.74 -21.24 -0.73
C MET A 201 -15.90 -22.64 -1.32
N GLN A 202 -15.52 -22.84 -2.59
CA GLN A 202 -15.51 -24.16 -3.21
C GLN A 202 -14.58 -25.14 -2.47
N LEU A 203 -13.37 -24.70 -2.11
CA LEU A 203 -12.42 -25.54 -1.39
C LEU A 203 -12.89 -25.91 0.01
N GLU A 204 -13.58 -25.00 0.70
CA GLU A 204 -14.22 -25.31 1.98
C GLU A 204 -15.35 -26.33 1.82
N HIS A 205 -16.14 -26.23 0.74
CA HIS A 205 -17.16 -27.24 0.43
C HIS A 205 -16.55 -28.61 0.10
N GLU A 206 -15.47 -28.64 -0.70
CA GLU A 206 -14.74 -29.87 -1.07
C GLU A 206 -14.06 -30.53 0.14
N ARG A 207 -13.56 -29.73 1.09
CA ARG A 207 -12.92 -30.19 2.32
C ARG A 207 -13.28 -29.27 3.49
N PRO A 208 -14.34 -29.61 4.25
CA PRO A 208 -14.74 -28.84 5.43
C PRO A 208 -13.59 -28.65 6.41
N GLY A 209 -13.43 -27.43 6.93
CA GLY A 209 -12.35 -27.01 7.81
C GLY A 209 -11.09 -26.50 7.09
N TYR A 210 -11.07 -26.43 5.75
CA TYR A 210 -9.97 -25.80 4.99
C TYR A 210 -9.94 -24.28 5.20
N PHE A 211 -11.12 -23.66 5.17
CA PHE A 211 -11.39 -22.26 5.45
C PHE A 211 -12.63 -22.15 6.36
N ASP A 212 -12.39 -22.15 7.66
CA ASP A 212 -13.44 -22.01 8.69
C ASP A 212 -14.15 -20.64 8.59
N MET A 213 -15.30 -20.61 7.89
CA MET A 213 -16.07 -19.39 7.66
C MET A 213 -16.77 -18.88 8.92
N ASP A 214 -16.98 -19.72 9.94
CA ASP A 214 -17.53 -19.27 11.22
C ASP A 214 -16.50 -18.42 11.97
N LYS A 215 -15.22 -18.81 11.86
CA LYS A 215 -14.11 -18.08 12.48
C LYS A 215 -13.65 -16.86 11.67
N TRP A 216 -13.55 -17.01 10.35
CA TRP A 216 -12.92 -16.02 9.47
C TRP A 216 -13.92 -15.17 8.67
N GLY A 217 -15.21 -15.50 8.69
CA GLY A 217 -16.21 -14.94 7.78
C GLY A 217 -16.08 -15.48 6.36
N VAL A 218 -16.91 -14.98 5.45
CA VAL A 218 -16.79 -15.29 4.02
C VAL A 218 -15.47 -14.68 3.49
N PRO A 219 -14.67 -15.37 2.66
CA PRO A 219 -13.47 -14.80 2.07
C PRO A 219 -13.75 -13.49 1.33
N ILE A 220 -12.93 -12.47 1.55
CA ILE A 220 -13.11 -11.13 0.93
C ILE A 220 -14.55 -10.61 1.16
N ASN A 221 -15.05 -10.71 2.39
CA ASN A 221 -16.31 -10.09 2.79
C ASN A 221 -16.24 -8.55 2.81
N ASP A 222 -17.36 -7.90 3.09
CA ASP A 222 -17.44 -6.44 3.13
C ASP A 222 -16.55 -5.85 4.22
N LEU A 223 -16.41 -6.49 5.39
CA LEU A 223 -15.51 -6.00 6.43
C LEU A 223 -14.05 -6.00 5.97
N HIS A 224 -13.61 -7.06 5.28
CA HIS A 224 -12.28 -7.14 4.67
C HIS A 224 -12.07 -6.07 3.60
N SER A 225 -13.09 -5.85 2.77
CA SER A 225 -13.04 -4.85 1.68
C SER A 225 -12.99 -3.42 2.24
N ILE A 226 -13.83 -3.11 3.23
CA ILE A 226 -13.82 -1.84 3.97
C ILE A 226 -12.47 -1.63 4.66
N GLY A 227 -11.96 -2.65 5.37
CA GLY A 227 -10.64 -2.59 6.00
C GLY A 227 -9.53 -2.30 4.99
N THR A 228 -9.57 -2.94 3.82
CA THR A 228 -8.58 -2.75 2.74
C THR A 228 -8.65 -1.33 2.17
N ILE A 229 -9.85 -0.82 1.82
CA ILE A 229 -10.01 0.56 1.36
C ILE A 229 -9.57 1.55 2.45
N SER A 230 -9.90 1.28 3.70
CA SER A 230 -9.50 2.10 4.85
C SER A 230 -7.98 2.19 5.01
N VAL A 231 -7.23 1.09 4.83
CA VAL A 231 -5.77 1.15 4.95
C VAL A 231 -5.09 1.82 3.74
N TYR A 232 -5.73 1.81 2.56
CA TYR A 232 -5.28 2.57 1.38
C TYR A 232 -5.57 4.06 1.45
N SER A 233 -6.56 4.46 2.24
CA SER A 233 -7.08 5.83 2.28
C SER A 233 -6.92 6.45 3.65
N VAL A 234 -7.82 6.13 4.58
CA VAL A 234 -7.92 6.70 5.93
C VAL A 234 -6.64 6.50 6.75
N ALA A 235 -6.04 5.31 6.72
CA ALA A 235 -4.81 5.05 7.45
C ALA A 235 -3.60 5.80 6.86
N ILE A 236 -3.62 6.11 5.55
CA ILE A 236 -2.57 6.92 4.94
C ILE A 236 -2.62 8.34 5.51
N ILE A 237 -3.81 8.96 5.54
CA ILE A 237 -3.98 10.34 5.98
C ILE A 237 -3.83 10.53 7.49
N TYR A 238 -4.34 9.61 8.31
CA TYR A 238 -4.38 9.79 9.78
C TYR A 238 -3.26 9.05 10.52
N MET A 239 -2.53 8.15 9.86
CA MET A 239 -1.45 7.39 10.50
C MET A 239 -0.14 7.49 9.72
N ALA A 240 -0.12 7.13 8.43
CA ALA A 240 1.13 7.02 7.68
C ALA A 240 1.79 8.39 7.41
N LEU A 241 1.02 9.39 6.99
CA LEU A 241 1.52 10.73 6.71
C LEU A 241 1.95 11.46 7.99
N PRO A 242 1.17 11.47 9.09
CA PRO A 242 1.59 12.05 10.37
C PRO A 242 2.86 11.40 10.93
N ARG A 243 3.00 10.08 10.84
CA ARG A 243 4.24 9.37 11.23
C ARG A 243 5.46 9.71 10.37
N GLN A 244 5.27 10.42 9.26
CA GLN A 244 6.33 10.98 8.42
C GLN A 244 6.46 12.51 8.54
N GLY A 245 5.74 13.13 9.49
CA GLY A 245 5.74 14.58 9.73
C GLY A 245 4.84 15.37 8.77
N ILE A 246 3.98 14.72 7.99
CA ILE A 246 3.09 15.37 7.03
C ILE A 246 1.71 15.57 7.65
N CYS A 247 1.22 16.81 7.62
CA CYS A 247 -0.14 17.18 7.99
C CYS A 247 -0.86 17.74 6.76
N LEU A 248 -1.95 17.09 6.37
CA LEU A 248 -2.80 17.54 5.28
C LEU A 248 -3.80 18.60 5.75
N THR A 249 -4.26 19.45 4.84
CA THR A 249 -5.40 20.33 5.10
C THR A 249 -6.71 19.53 5.06
N ASP A 250 -7.78 20.07 5.65
CA ASP A 250 -9.11 19.44 5.63
C ASP A 250 -9.62 19.22 4.19
N GLN A 251 -9.30 20.14 3.29
CA GLN A 251 -9.63 19.99 1.86
C GLN A 251 -8.86 18.84 1.22
N GLN A 252 -7.55 18.74 1.45
CA GLN A 252 -6.74 17.63 0.92
C GLN A 252 -7.21 16.28 1.45
N ILE A 253 -7.59 16.21 2.74
CA ILE A 253 -8.18 15.02 3.34
C ILE A 253 -9.47 14.64 2.63
N THR A 254 -10.39 15.59 2.48
CA THR A 254 -11.70 15.37 1.86
C THR A 254 -11.55 14.93 0.40
N ASP A 255 -10.70 15.60 -0.38
CA ASP A 255 -10.46 15.29 -1.79
C ASP A 255 -9.78 13.93 -1.97
N TYR A 256 -8.80 13.58 -1.12
CA TYR A 256 -8.14 12.28 -1.17
C TYR A 256 -9.08 11.13 -0.80
N LEU A 257 -9.94 11.31 0.20
CA LEU A 257 -10.94 10.30 0.56
C LEU A 257 -11.99 10.13 -0.53
N ALA A 258 -12.40 11.19 -1.24
CA ALA A 258 -13.33 11.09 -2.36
C ALA A 258 -12.79 10.21 -3.49
N LEU A 259 -11.50 10.35 -3.84
CA LEU A 259 -10.83 9.46 -4.81
C LEU A 259 -10.95 7.98 -4.40
N TRP A 260 -10.66 7.66 -3.13
CA TRP A 260 -10.74 6.27 -2.67
C TRP A 260 -12.15 5.77 -2.42
N ARG A 261 -13.12 6.66 -2.16
CA ARG A 261 -14.54 6.34 -2.15
C ARG A 261 -15.00 5.89 -3.52
N TRP A 262 -14.59 6.60 -4.57
CA TRP A 262 -14.83 6.19 -5.96
C TRP A 262 -14.20 4.84 -6.29
N VAL A 263 -12.93 4.63 -5.91
CA VAL A 263 -12.27 3.33 -6.12
C VAL A 263 -12.94 2.20 -5.34
N GLY A 264 -13.38 2.44 -4.10
CA GLY A 264 -14.13 1.47 -3.31
C GLY A 264 -15.46 1.07 -3.95
N TYR A 265 -16.17 2.04 -4.53
CA TYR A 265 -17.40 1.80 -5.31
C TYR A 265 -17.13 0.90 -6.51
N LEU A 266 -16.10 1.21 -7.32
CA LEU A 266 -15.71 0.38 -8.46
C LEU A 266 -15.28 -1.05 -8.08
N LEU A 267 -14.78 -1.23 -6.86
CA LEU A 267 -14.39 -2.52 -6.31
C LEU A 267 -15.55 -3.32 -5.70
N GLY A 268 -16.78 -2.78 -5.74
CA GLY A 268 -17.97 -3.42 -5.16
C GLY A 268 -18.01 -3.40 -3.63
N THR A 269 -17.29 -2.46 -2.99
CA THR A 269 -17.27 -2.31 -1.53
C THR A 269 -18.35 -1.34 -1.09
N PRO A 270 -19.08 -1.56 0.02
CA PRO A 270 -19.93 -0.53 0.61
C PRO A 270 -19.09 0.71 0.97
N VAL A 271 -19.55 1.92 0.60
CA VAL A 271 -18.74 3.15 0.73
C VAL A 271 -19.33 4.26 1.61
N ASP A 272 -20.53 4.08 2.14
CA ASP A 272 -21.19 5.13 2.93
C ASP A 272 -20.51 5.40 4.28
N TRP A 273 -19.78 4.41 4.80
CA TRP A 273 -18.93 4.57 5.99
C TRP A 273 -17.83 5.62 5.80
N MET A 274 -17.47 5.97 4.56
CA MET A 274 -16.49 7.00 4.23
C MET A 274 -17.08 8.22 3.50
N ALA A 275 -18.40 8.46 3.63
CA ALA A 275 -19.05 9.61 3.01
C ALA A 275 -18.51 10.96 3.50
N THR A 276 -17.98 11.01 4.73
CA THR A 276 -17.27 12.18 5.27
C THR A 276 -15.95 11.74 5.95
N PRO A 277 -14.94 12.63 6.06
CA PRO A 277 -13.71 12.32 6.78
C PRO A 277 -13.92 11.84 8.21
N ALA A 278 -14.89 12.42 8.92
CA ALA A 278 -15.22 12.03 10.29
C ALA A 278 -15.77 10.60 10.37
N GLN A 279 -16.70 10.22 9.48
CA GLN A 279 -17.22 8.86 9.42
C GLN A 279 -16.12 7.86 9.02
N ALA A 280 -15.29 8.23 8.04
CA ALA A 280 -14.19 7.40 7.58
C ALA A 280 -13.19 7.09 8.71
N LYS A 281 -12.82 8.11 9.50
CA LYS A 281 -11.94 7.98 10.67
C LYS A 281 -12.53 7.05 11.73
N VAL A 282 -13.80 7.27 12.10
CA VAL A 282 -14.51 6.45 13.09
C VAL A 282 -14.59 4.99 12.66
N MET A 283 -14.88 4.73 11.37
CA MET A 283 -14.92 3.36 10.86
C MET A 283 -13.55 2.71 10.86
N MET A 284 -12.49 3.43 10.45
CA MET A 284 -11.12 2.91 10.54
C MET A 284 -10.76 2.52 11.98
N GLU A 285 -11.05 3.38 12.95
CA GLU A 285 -10.78 3.14 14.38
C GLU A 285 -11.59 1.92 14.90
N SER A 286 -12.83 1.76 14.44
CA SER A 286 -13.71 0.62 14.75
C SER A 286 -13.20 -0.70 14.18
N VAL A 287 -12.81 -0.71 12.90
CA VAL A 287 -12.23 -1.87 12.20
C VAL A 287 -10.87 -2.24 12.80
N MET A 288 -10.03 -1.25 13.11
CA MET A 288 -8.72 -1.49 13.72
C MET A 288 -8.86 -2.15 15.10
N THR A 289 -9.84 -1.73 15.91
CA THR A 289 -10.09 -2.30 17.25
C THR A 289 -10.61 -3.74 17.19
N SER A 290 -11.34 -4.10 16.13
CA SER A 290 -11.97 -5.41 15.97
C SER A 290 -11.08 -6.43 15.25
N GLU A 291 -10.36 -6.00 14.21
CA GLU A 291 -9.66 -6.92 13.30
C GLU A 291 -8.16 -7.02 13.54
N MET A 292 -7.54 -6.06 14.24
CA MET A 292 -6.08 -6.02 14.39
C MET A 292 -5.59 -6.91 15.55
N ALA A 293 -5.31 -8.18 15.25
CA ALA A 293 -4.82 -9.16 16.21
C ALA A 293 -3.79 -10.11 15.56
N PRO A 294 -2.51 -9.68 15.39
CA PRO A 294 -1.50 -10.42 14.63
C PRO A 294 -1.39 -11.91 14.97
N SER A 295 -1.49 -12.77 13.96
CA SER A 295 -1.41 -14.24 14.06
C SER A 295 -0.05 -14.78 13.63
N ALA A 296 0.15 -16.10 13.70
CA ALA A 296 1.34 -16.74 13.13
C ALA A 296 1.46 -16.47 11.61
N ASN A 297 0.35 -16.55 10.88
CA ASN A 297 0.32 -16.22 9.46
C ASN A 297 0.63 -14.73 9.20
N SER A 298 0.22 -13.83 10.12
CA SER A 298 0.56 -12.40 10.02
C SER A 298 2.07 -12.19 10.03
N ARG A 299 2.77 -12.89 10.94
CA ARG A 299 4.24 -12.83 11.03
C ARG A 299 4.91 -13.32 9.76
N ILE A 300 4.43 -14.44 9.20
CA ILE A 300 4.96 -15.02 7.97
C ILE A 300 4.84 -14.03 6.79
N LEU A 301 3.63 -13.53 6.56
CA LEU A 301 3.35 -12.64 5.42
C LEU A 301 4.10 -11.32 5.52
N ALA A 302 4.12 -10.69 6.70
CA ALA A 302 4.85 -9.44 6.93
C ALA A 302 6.36 -9.61 6.68
N ASN A 303 6.95 -10.70 7.16
CA ASN A 303 8.38 -10.97 6.96
C ASN A 303 8.72 -11.32 5.51
N ASN A 304 7.83 -12.03 4.79
CA ASN A 304 8.02 -12.32 3.37
C ASN A 304 8.02 -11.05 2.51
N ILE A 305 7.21 -10.04 2.87
CA ILE A 305 7.24 -8.73 2.19
C ILE A 305 8.63 -8.09 2.35
N LEU A 306 9.15 -7.99 3.58
CA LEU A 306 10.48 -7.41 3.82
C LEU A 306 11.59 -8.20 3.11
N THR A 307 11.53 -9.53 3.13
CA THR A 307 12.52 -10.37 2.43
C THR A 307 12.44 -10.20 0.91
N ALA A 308 11.23 -10.08 0.34
CA ALA A 308 11.07 -9.85 -1.09
C ALA A 308 11.61 -8.48 -1.51
N GLU A 309 11.36 -7.44 -0.71
CA GLU A 309 11.85 -6.08 -0.95
C GLU A 309 13.37 -5.96 -0.81
N ALA A 310 13.97 -6.67 0.17
CA ALA A 310 15.43 -6.72 0.33
C ALA A 310 16.15 -7.31 -0.90
N ARG A 311 15.46 -8.19 -1.63
CA ARG A 311 15.98 -8.86 -2.84
C ARG A 311 15.82 -8.05 -4.12
N ILE A 312 15.32 -6.81 -4.08
CA ILE A 312 15.17 -6.00 -5.29
C ILE A 312 16.55 -5.74 -5.91
N PRO A 313 16.82 -6.23 -7.14
CA PRO A 313 18.08 -6.00 -7.83
C PRO A 313 18.36 -4.50 -7.95
N ARG A 314 19.62 -4.12 -7.71
CA ARG A 314 20.17 -2.75 -7.77
C ARG A 314 19.76 -1.82 -6.63
N LEU A 315 18.64 -2.07 -5.93
CA LEU A 315 18.31 -1.33 -4.72
C LEU A 315 19.03 -1.95 -3.51
N HIS A 316 19.01 -3.30 -3.38
CA HIS A 316 19.64 -4.08 -2.30
C HIS A 316 19.64 -3.35 -0.95
N ALA A 317 18.47 -2.85 -0.56
CA ALA A 317 18.33 -2.16 0.71
C ALA A 317 18.56 -3.17 1.84
N PRO A 318 19.42 -2.85 2.83
CA PRO A 318 19.60 -3.72 3.98
C PRO A 318 18.26 -4.00 4.63
N ARG A 319 18.00 -5.26 4.98
CA ARG A 319 16.73 -5.66 5.60
C ARG A 319 16.44 -4.84 6.88
N GLU A 320 17.47 -4.54 7.67
CA GLU A 320 17.35 -3.67 8.86
C GLU A 320 16.84 -2.24 8.53
N LEU A 321 17.15 -1.70 7.35
CA LEU A 321 16.61 -0.41 6.91
C LEU A 321 15.11 -0.52 6.59
N LEU A 322 14.68 -1.63 5.97
CA LEU A 322 13.28 -1.90 5.69
C LEU A 322 12.50 -2.15 6.99
N ALA A 323 13.10 -2.84 7.95
CA ALA A 323 12.58 -2.96 9.31
C ALA A 323 12.43 -1.57 9.95
N ALA A 324 13.42 -0.69 9.86
CA ALA A 324 13.29 0.68 10.36
C ALA A 324 12.12 1.46 9.75
N GLN A 325 11.82 1.28 8.46
CA GLN A 325 10.61 1.85 7.84
C GLN A 325 9.32 1.26 8.43
N ALA A 326 9.28 -0.07 8.60
CA ALA A 326 8.14 -0.75 9.20
C ALA A 326 7.88 -0.25 10.63
N TYR A 327 8.92 -0.09 11.44
CA TYR A 327 8.83 0.44 12.80
C TYR A 327 8.39 1.91 12.81
N GLN A 328 8.97 2.77 11.95
CA GLN A 328 8.57 4.18 11.84
C GLN A 328 7.07 4.33 11.54
N LEU A 329 6.56 3.51 10.62
CA LEU A 329 5.20 3.65 10.10
C LEU A 329 4.16 2.85 10.88
N ASN A 330 4.53 1.79 11.60
CA ASN A 330 3.59 0.96 12.36
C ASN A 330 3.69 1.13 13.88
N GLY A 331 4.81 1.64 14.40
CA GLY A 331 5.10 1.68 15.83
C GLY A 331 5.74 0.37 16.32
N ASP A 332 6.36 0.45 17.50
CA ASP A 332 7.15 -0.65 18.08
C ASP A 332 6.28 -1.86 18.41
N ASP A 333 5.05 -1.66 18.90
CA ASP A 333 4.16 -2.75 19.34
C ASP A 333 3.70 -3.62 18.18
N LEU A 334 3.16 -3.01 17.12
CA LEU A 334 2.67 -3.74 15.96
C LEU A 334 3.81 -4.39 15.18
N ALA A 335 4.94 -3.69 14.98
CA ALA A 335 6.08 -4.26 14.29
C ALA A 335 6.67 -5.47 15.05
N SER A 336 6.73 -5.40 16.38
CA SER A 336 7.16 -6.53 17.23
C SER A 336 6.14 -7.68 17.21
N ALA A 337 4.83 -7.37 17.24
CA ALA A 337 3.77 -8.37 17.13
C ALA A 337 3.74 -9.08 15.76
N LEU A 338 4.17 -8.40 14.70
CA LEU A 338 4.42 -8.99 13.38
C LEU A 338 5.75 -9.76 13.29
N GLY A 339 6.54 -9.82 14.37
CA GLY A 339 7.78 -10.57 14.43
C GLY A 339 8.88 -9.98 13.54
N ILE A 340 8.89 -8.65 13.36
CA ILE A 340 9.93 -7.95 12.61
C ILE A 340 11.07 -7.60 13.56
N GLU A 341 12.31 -7.88 13.16
CA GLU A 341 13.49 -7.61 13.97
C GLU A 341 13.62 -6.12 14.34
N LYS A 342 14.00 -5.84 15.59
CA LYS A 342 14.19 -4.46 16.05
C LYS A 342 15.41 -3.85 15.33
N PRO A 343 15.23 -2.75 14.59
CA PRO A 343 16.32 -2.13 13.85
C PRO A 343 17.27 -1.43 14.80
N ARG A 344 18.57 -1.42 14.46
CA ARG A 344 19.56 -0.63 15.20
C ARG A 344 19.25 0.86 15.09
N TRP A 345 19.65 1.62 16.11
CA TRP A 345 19.33 3.05 16.22
C TRP A 345 19.76 3.87 15.01
N HIS A 346 20.88 3.54 14.36
CA HIS A 346 21.36 4.29 13.20
C HIS A 346 20.45 4.10 11.97
N TYR A 347 19.82 2.93 11.78
CA TYR A 347 18.81 2.76 10.73
C TYR A 347 17.54 3.57 11.03
N ARG A 348 17.12 3.65 12.30
CA ARG A 348 16.04 4.56 12.72
C ARG A 348 16.40 6.02 12.42
N ALA A 349 17.65 6.43 12.68
CA ALA A 349 18.14 7.77 12.34
C ALA A 349 18.13 8.04 10.83
N ILE A 350 18.53 7.06 10.00
CA ILE A 350 18.45 7.18 8.52
C ILE A 350 17.02 7.42 8.07
N VAL A 351 16.06 6.64 8.59
CA VAL A 351 14.63 6.79 8.26
C VAL A 351 14.10 8.14 8.72
N TRP A 352 14.48 8.60 9.91
CA TRP A 352 14.11 9.92 10.40
C TRP A 352 14.63 11.05 9.48
N VAL A 353 15.91 10.99 9.06
CA VAL A 353 16.46 11.97 8.11
C VAL A 353 15.74 11.89 6.76
N GLN A 354 15.37 10.69 6.30
CA GLN A 354 14.53 10.54 5.11
C GLN A 354 13.20 11.26 5.27
N CYS A 355 12.48 11.09 6.39
CA CYS A 355 11.22 11.79 6.65
C CYS A 355 11.40 13.31 6.61
N VAL A 356 12.45 13.84 7.25
CA VAL A 356 12.77 15.28 7.21
C VAL A 356 13.05 15.76 5.78
N ALA A 357 13.83 15.01 4.99
CA ALA A 357 14.12 15.39 3.61
C ALA A 357 12.85 15.39 2.73
N LEU A 358 11.98 14.39 2.89
CA LEU A 358 10.73 14.29 2.16
C LEU A 358 9.73 15.36 2.59
N TYR A 359 9.68 15.73 3.87
CA TYR A 359 8.91 16.85 4.38
C TYR A 359 9.21 18.13 3.59
N TRP A 360 10.49 18.53 3.52
CA TRP A 360 10.89 19.74 2.79
C TRP A 360 10.58 19.65 1.29
N LEU A 361 10.78 18.47 0.67
CA LEU A 361 10.49 18.26 -0.74
C LEU A 361 8.99 18.37 -1.07
N SER A 362 8.11 17.91 -0.18
CA SER A 362 6.66 17.95 -0.39
C SER A 362 6.04 19.29 -0.04
N TYR A 363 6.49 19.95 1.03
CA TYR A 363 5.98 21.28 1.39
C TYR A 363 6.48 22.39 0.48
N SER A 364 7.62 22.21 -0.20
CA SER A 364 8.08 23.14 -1.25
C SER A 364 7.36 22.97 -2.60
N TYR A 365 6.64 21.87 -2.81
CA TYR A 365 5.97 21.59 -4.09
C TYR A 365 5.03 22.70 -4.56
N PRO A 366 4.12 23.25 -3.73
CA PRO A 366 3.20 24.30 -4.18
C PRO A 366 3.90 25.60 -4.59
N TRP A 367 5.15 25.79 -4.16
CA TRP A 367 5.95 26.99 -4.47
C TRP A 367 6.79 26.82 -5.74
N LEU A 368 6.79 25.63 -6.34
CA LEU A 368 7.46 25.40 -7.61
C LEU A 368 6.62 26.01 -8.75
N PRO A 369 7.25 26.58 -9.79
CA PRO A 369 6.57 26.93 -11.02
C PRO A 369 5.78 25.75 -11.60
N THR A 370 4.62 26.02 -12.22
CA THR A 370 3.72 24.99 -12.75
C THR A 370 4.42 23.99 -13.69
N ASP A 371 5.34 24.45 -14.54
CA ASP A 371 6.07 23.56 -15.45
C ASP A 371 7.07 22.64 -14.70
N MET A 372 7.61 23.10 -13.57
CA MET A 372 8.43 22.27 -12.70
C MET A 372 7.60 21.23 -11.96
N GLN A 373 6.40 21.59 -11.49
CA GLN A 373 5.46 20.64 -10.90
C GLN A 373 5.11 19.53 -11.91
N ARG A 374 4.66 19.92 -13.12
CA ARG A 374 4.37 18.98 -14.22
C ARG A 374 5.57 18.12 -14.62
N SER A 375 6.78 18.69 -14.62
CA SER A 375 8.01 17.95 -14.88
C SER A 375 8.28 16.89 -13.81
N ARG A 376 8.10 17.25 -12.53
CA ARG A 376 8.23 16.33 -11.39
C ARG A 376 7.22 15.19 -11.47
N ASP A 377 5.97 15.50 -11.79
CA ASP A 377 4.89 14.52 -11.84
C ASP A 377 5.08 13.56 -13.01
N ARG A 378 5.48 14.06 -14.19
CA ARG A 378 5.87 13.22 -15.34
C ARG A 378 7.05 12.30 -15.02
N LYS A 379 8.06 12.81 -14.31
CA LYS A 379 9.23 12.03 -13.87
C LYS A 379 8.82 10.92 -12.90
N PHE A 380 7.93 11.20 -11.96
CA PHE A 380 7.37 10.22 -11.05
C PHE A 380 6.60 9.13 -11.81
N LYS A 381 5.68 9.51 -12.72
CA LYS A 381 4.95 8.57 -13.60
C LYS A 381 5.90 7.68 -14.39
N SER A 382 6.91 8.28 -15.02
CA SER A 382 7.92 7.56 -15.80
C SER A 382 8.73 6.58 -14.95
N PHE A 383 9.09 6.97 -13.72
CA PHE A 383 9.77 6.09 -12.77
C PHE A 383 8.90 4.90 -12.36
N ALA A 384 7.63 5.13 -12.01
CA ALA A 384 6.71 4.06 -11.66
C ALA A 384 6.48 3.11 -12.84
N HIS A 385 6.27 3.65 -14.05
CA HIS A 385 6.19 2.87 -15.28
C HIS A 385 7.46 2.03 -15.51
N PHE A 386 8.64 2.61 -15.30
CA PHE A 386 9.90 1.87 -15.39
C PHE A 386 9.97 0.72 -14.36
N MET A 387 9.56 0.95 -13.11
CA MET A 387 9.52 -0.08 -12.07
C MET A 387 8.57 -1.23 -12.42
N ILE A 388 7.41 -0.93 -12.98
CA ILE A 388 6.40 -1.91 -13.36
C ILE A 388 6.85 -2.72 -14.59
N HIS A 389 7.35 -2.07 -15.64
CA HIS A 389 7.54 -2.71 -16.95
C HIS A 389 8.97 -3.20 -17.22
N SER A 390 9.98 -2.76 -16.46
CA SER A 390 11.37 -3.11 -16.75
C SER A 390 11.76 -4.50 -16.23
N LYS A 391 11.74 -5.50 -17.12
CA LYS A 391 12.24 -6.86 -16.81
C LYS A 391 13.67 -6.87 -16.24
N LYS A 392 14.52 -5.90 -16.64
CA LYS A 392 15.93 -5.77 -16.20
C LYS A 392 16.10 -5.54 -14.69
N ILE A 393 15.07 -5.03 -14.02
CA ILE A 393 15.09 -4.81 -12.57
C ILE A 393 14.10 -5.70 -11.84
N GLY A 394 13.49 -6.68 -12.52
CA GLY A 394 12.47 -7.57 -11.96
C GLY A 394 11.04 -7.02 -12.04
N GLY A 395 10.77 -6.10 -12.98
CA GLY A 395 9.42 -5.68 -13.36
C GLY A 395 8.63 -6.80 -14.06
N ILE A 396 7.31 -6.62 -14.18
CA ILE A 396 6.37 -7.58 -14.79
C ILE A 396 6.60 -7.70 -16.32
N GLY A 397 7.11 -6.65 -16.96
CA GLY A 397 7.24 -6.59 -18.41
C GLY A 397 6.02 -5.94 -19.03
N GLU A 398 5.02 -6.75 -19.38
CA GLU A 398 3.76 -6.29 -19.94
C GLU A 398 2.78 -5.91 -18.82
N SER A 399 1.85 -4.98 -19.10
CA SER A 399 0.81 -4.59 -18.15
C SER A 399 0.00 -5.80 -17.72
N THR A 400 -0.18 -5.98 -16.41
CA THR A 400 -1.04 -7.04 -15.89
C THR A 400 -2.50 -6.73 -16.22
N LYS A 401 -3.28 -7.80 -16.37
CA LYS A 401 -4.75 -7.75 -16.44
C LYS A 401 -5.38 -8.27 -15.13
N PHE A 402 -4.65 -8.19 -14.01
CA PHE A 402 -5.10 -8.59 -12.66
C PHE A 402 -5.65 -10.01 -12.61
N GLN A 403 -4.88 -10.92 -13.20
CA GLN A 403 -5.31 -12.28 -13.42
C GLN A 403 -5.17 -13.10 -12.15
N PHE A 404 -6.05 -14.07 -11.96
CA PHE A 404 -5.97 -14.97 -10.81
C PHE A 404 -4.89 -16.05 -11.01
N GLN A 405 -3.63 -15.65 -10.85
CA GLN A 405 -2.45 -16.47 -11.16
C GLN A 405 -2.16 -17.52 -10.07
N TYR A 406 -2.40 -17.18 -8.80
CA TYR A 406 -2.06 -18.00 -7.64
C TYR A 406 -3.30 -18.69 -7.09
N LEU A 407 -3.61 -19.85 -7.66
CA LEU A 407 -4.82 -20.58 -7.33
C LEU A 407 -4.65 -21.36 -6.01
N PRO A 408 -5.50 -21.09 -4.99
CA PRO A 408 -5.55 -21.89 -3.78
C PRO A 408 -5.78 -23.38 -4.10
N ARG A 409 -5.06 -24.24 -3.37
CA ARG A 409 -5.19 -25.70 -3.40
C ARG A 409 -5.23 -26.25 -2.00
N ILE A 410 -5.85 -27.40 -1.82
CA ILE A 410 -5.85 -28.11 -0.54
C ILE A 410 -4.40 -28.34 -0.09
N GLY A 411 -4.10 -27.98 1.16
CA GLY A 411 -2.75 -28.06 1.73
C GLY A 411 -1.81 -26.91 1.37
N MET A 412 -2.22 -25.97 0.51
CA MET A 412 -1.44 -24.78 0.20
C MET A 412 -1.57 -23.73 1.31
N LEU A 413 -0.45 -23.40 1.94
CA LEU A 413 -0.31 -22.28 2.87
C LEU A 413 1.00 -21.55 2.55
N THR A 414 1.00 -20.23 2.68
CA THR A 414 2.23 -19.45 2.51
C THR A 414 3.17 -19.73 3.67
N GLU A 415 4.38 -20.19 3.37
CA GLU A 415 5.42 -20.47 4.35
C GLU A 415 6.40 -19.29 4.49
N LEU A 416 7.14 -19.26 5.60
CA LEU A 416 8.18 -18.27 5.84
C LEU A 416 9.36 -18.51 4.89
N GLY A 417 9.73 -17.51 4.11
CA GLY A 417 10.92 -17.58 3.27
C GLY A 417 12.19 -17.35 4.08
N HIS A 418 13.19 -18.21 3.90
CA HIS A 418 14.50 -18.05 4.52
C HIS A 418 15.33 -16.94 3.85
N HIS A 419 16.13 -16.23 4.65
CA HIS A 419 17.28 -15.46 4.16
C HIS A 419 18.35 -16.49 3.75
N PRO A 420 19.08 -16.34 2.62
CA PRO A 420 20.14 -17.29 2.31
C PRO A 420 21.22 -17.21 3.40
N GLU A 421 21.58 -18.35 3.97
CA GLU A 421 22.88 -18.59 4.60
C GLU A 421 23.91 -19.08 3.57
N ASP A 422 23.58 -19.03 2.27
CA ASP A 422 24.42 -19.61 1.21
C ASP A 422 25.64 -18.71 0.90
N PRO A 423 26.87 -19.14 1.24
CA PRO A 423 28.08 -18.31 1.11
C PRO A 423 28.41 -17.94 -0.34
N GLU A 424 27.97 -18.75 -1.31
CA GLU A 424 28.27 -18.57 -2.73
C GLU A 424 27.56 -17.35 -3.35
N GLU A 425 26.34 -17.03 -2.92
CA GLU A 425 25.64 -15.82 -3.37
C GLU A 425 26.19 -14.56 -2.67
N GLU A 426 26.67 -14.68 -1.44
CA GLU A 426 27.28 -13.58 -0.67
C GLU A 426 28.68 -13.19 -1.20
N GLU A 427 29.50 -14.16 -1.63
CA GLU A 427 30.79 -13.90 -2.30
C GLU A 427 30.60 -13.25 -3.67
N ALA A 428 29.63 -13.69 -4.47
CA ALA A 428 29.28 -13.05 -5.73
C ALA A 428 28.82 -11.59 -5.53
N MET A 429 28.11 -11.32 -4.43
CA MET A 429 27.61 -10.01 -4.05
C MET A 429 28.74 -9.08 -3.54
N SER A 430 29.68 -9.61 -2.76
CA SER A 430 30.89 -8.91 -2.29
C SER A 430 31.85 -8.55 -3.43
N GLY A 431 32.05 -9.49 -4.38
CA GLY A 431 32.87 -9.27 -5.58
C GLY A 431 32.31 -8.17 -6.48
N THR A 432 30.98 -8.14 -6.65
CA THR A 432 30.28 -7.12 -7.45
C THR A 432 30.34 -5.73 -6.79
N LEU A 433 30.24 -5.67 -5.46
CA LEU A 433 30.35 -4.43 -4.69
C LEU A 433 31.76 -3.82 -4.80
N ARG A 434 32.83 -4.64 -4.72
CA ARG A 434 34.23 -4.20 -4.90
C ARG A 434 34.50 -3.68 -6.31
N LEU A 435 33.90 -4.29 -7.34
CA LEU A 435 33.98 -3.85 -8.74
C LEU A 435 33.24 -2.51 -8.96
N MET A 436 32.11 -2.28 -8.28
CA MET A 436 31.35 -1.03 -8.38
C MET A 436 32.03 0.14 -7.68
N THR A 437 32.65 -0.06 -6.51
CA THR A 437 33.45 0.97 -5.84
C THR A 437 34.66 1.42 -6.65
N ARG A 438 35.20 0.54 -7.50
CA ARG A 438 36.34 0.86 -8.38
C ARG A 438 35.93 1.61 -9.66
N ARG A 439 34.67 1.49 -10.11
CA ARG A 439 34.16 2.09 -11.36
C ARG A 439 33.43 3.42 -11.18
N GLN A 440 33.11 3.82 -9.94
CA GLN A 440 32.42 5.08 -9.62
C GLN A 440 33.28 6.36 -9.73
N SER A 441 34.57 6.26 -10.08
CA SER A 441 35.46 7.43 -10.18
C SER A 441 35.16 8.38 -11.36
N LYS A 442 34.33 8.02 -12.36
CA LYS A 442 34.16 8.84 -13.57
C LYS A 442 32.77 8.78 -14.22
N MET A 443 31.69 9.08 -13.48
CA MET A 443 30.40 9.42 -14.12
C MET A 443 29.80 10.70 -13.50
N PRO A 444 29.27 11.63 -14.33
CA PRO A 444 28.74 12.90 -13.85
C PRO A 444 27.43 12.69 -13.06
N ILE A 445 27.35 13.36 -11.91
CA ILE A 445 26.36 13.29 -10.81
C ILE A 445 24.90 13.70 -11.23
N ARG A 446 24.57 13.79 -12.52
CA ARG A 446 23.32 14.44 -12.99
C ARG A 446 22.10 13.55 -13.22
N ALA A 447 22.14 12.25 -12.90
CA ALA A 447 21.00 11.34 -13.03
C ALA A 447 20.40 10.86 -11.69
N VAL A 448 20.75 11.51 -10.57
CA VAL A 448 20.36 11.09 -9.20
C VAL A 448 19.06 11.74 -8.71
N LEU A 449 18.49 12.69 -9.46
CA LEU A 449 17.37 13.52 -8.99
C LEU A 449 15.97 12.93 -9.17
N VAL A 450 15.83 11.72 -9.75
CA VAL A 450 14.51 11.21 -10.19
C VAL A 450 14.18 9.80 -9.67
N VAL A 451 15.19 9.05 -9.23
CA VAL A 451 15.05 7.68 -8.69
C VAL A 451 15.27 7.66 -7.17
N GLY A 452 15.42 8.84 -6.57
CA GLY A 452 16.12 9.04 -5.31
C GLY A 452 15.30 9.70 -4.20
N THR A 453 14.15 9.16 -3.82
CA THR A 453 13.54 9.51 -2.53
C THR A 453 13.82 8.47 -1.45
N ILE A 454 13.92 7.19 -1.82
CA ILE A 454 14.46 6.14 -0.92
C ILE A 454 15.97 6.00 -1.14
N VAL A 455 16.41 5.78 -2.39
CA VAL A 455 17.85 5.69 -2.70
C VAL A 455 18.55 7.04 -2.55
N GLY A 456 17.89 8.15 -2.87
CA GLY A 456 18.50 9.48 -2.79
C GLY A 456 18.51 10.02 -1.37
N ALA A 457 17.57 9.65 -0.50
CA ALA A 457 17.69 9.90 0.93
C ALA A 457 18.80 9.03 1.54
N VAL A 458 18.88 7.74 1.20
CA VAL A 458 19.97 6.86 1.64
C VAL A 458 21.33 7.35 1.13
N VAL A 459 21.45 7.78 -0.13
CA VAL A 459 22.69 8.33 -0.71
C VAL A 459 23.00 9.72 -0.15
N ALA A 460 22.00 10.58 0.11
CA ALA A 460 22.21 11.87 0.77
C ALA A 460 22.67 11.69 2.22
N VAL A 461 22.10 10.74 2.96
CA VAL A 461 22.50 10.41 4.34
C VAL A 461 23.88 9.76 4.39
N VAL A 462 24.20 8.83 3.46
CA VAL A 462 25.54 8.25 3.32
C VAL A 462 26.57 9.29 2.89
N SER A 463 26.18 10.28 2.07
CA SER A 463 27.05 11.39 1.68
C SER A 463 27.25 12.41 2.82
N LEU A 464 26.21 12.68 3.61
CA LEU A 464 26.28 13.53 4.81
C LEU A 464 27.16 12.89 5.90
N ALA A 465 27.02 11.58 6.13
CA ALA A 465 27.84 10.83 7.08
C ALA A 465 29.34 10.81 6.68
N ARG A 466 29.63 10.78 5.37
CA ARG A 466 31.00 10.91 4.85
C ARG A 466 31.56 12.33 4.99
N LEU A 467 30.73 13.36 4.81
CA LEU A 467 31.08 14.78 4.99
C LEU A 467 31.34 15.14 6.45
N VAL A 468 30.60 14.53 7.39
CA VAL A 468 30.81 14.73 8.84
C VAL A 468 31.99 13.89 9.36
N GLY A 469 32.28 12.74 8.75
CA GLY A 469 33.42 11.88 9.09
C GLY A 469 34.77 12.37 8.54
N SER A 470 34.80 13.18 7.47
CA SER A 470 36.03 13.78 6.95
C SER A 470 36.26 15.16 7.53
N SER A 471 36.78 15.21 8.75
CA SER A 471 37.46 16.40 9.26
C SER A 471 38.66 16.72 8.35
N SER A 472 38.52 17.73 7.48
CA SER A 472 39.47 18.83 7.34
C SER A 472 39.04 19.80 6.24
N SER A 473 39.16 21.09 6.57
CA SER A 473 39.21 22.28 5.70
C SER A 473 37.90 22.97 5.27
N GLY A 474 37.73 24.20 5.80
CA GLY A 474 37.59 25.39 4.95
C GLY A 474 36.22 26.06 4.82
N TRP A 475 35.10 25.38 5.02
CA TRP A 475 33.78 25.88 4.56
C TRP A 475 32.95 26.73 5.53
N LEU A 476 33.42 26.99 6.76
CA LEU A 476 32.67 27.75 7.77
C LEU A 476 32.94 29.27 7.81
N ARG A 477 33.52 29.86 6.75
CA ARG A 477 33.59 31.33 6.61
C ARG A 477 32.48 31.83 5.70
N GLY A 478 31.27 31.96 6.23
CA GLY A 478 30.17 32.56 5.46
C GLY A 478 28.77 32.34 6.00
N VAL A 479 28.57 31.50 7.02
CA VAL A 479 27.25 31.30 7.62
C VAL A 479 26.93 32.49 8.55
N PRO A 480 25.84 33.23 8.32
CA PRO A 480 25.42 34.33 9.18
C PRO A 480 25.16 33.82 10.61
N ARG A 481 25.73 34.48 11.62
CA ARG A 481 25.66 34.05 13.04
C ARG A 481 24.24 33.87 13.60
N HIS A 482 23.21 34.46 12.98
CA HIS A 482 21.82 34.28 13.39
C HIS A 482 21.25 32.89 13.04
N LEU A 483 21.72 32.24 11.96
CA LEU A 483 21.31 30.87 11.56
C LEU A 483 21.97 29.78 12.41
N LEU A 484 23.08 30.09 13.08
CA LEU A 484 23.72 29.17 14.05
C LEU A 484 23.07 29.24 15.44
N SER A 485 22.38 30.35 15.76
CA SER A 485 21.70 30.52 17.05
C SER A 485 20.40 29.71 17.17
N SER A 486 19.71 29.44 16.06
CA SER A 486 18.49 28.61 16.06
C SER A 486 18.78 27.11 16.19
N VAL A 487 19.94 26.65 15.74
CA VAL A 487 20.42 25.27 15.89
C VAL A 487 20.97 25.03 17.32
N MET A 488 21.53 26.06 17.97
CA MET A 488 21.98 25.97 19.37
C MET A 488 20.88 26.22 20.42
N ALA A 489 19.76 26.83 20.04
CA ALA A 489 18.61 26.98 20.95
C ALA A 489 17.85 25.68 21.22
N GLN A 490 18.02 24.63 20.41
CA GLN A 490 17.38 23.32 20.62
C GLN A 490 18.26 22.29 21.33
N THR A 491 19.53 22.59 21.61
CA THR A 491 20.42 21.69 22.39
C THR A 491 20.25 21.83 23.90
N HIS A 492 19.56 22.86 24.40
CA HIS A 492 19.26 23.01 25.84
C HIS A 492 18.02 22.24 26.33
N LEU A 493 17.24 21.62 25.44
CA LEU A 493 16.08 20.77 25.81
C LEU A 493 16.42 19.28 25.92
N VAL A 494 17.65 18.87 25.60
CA VAL A 494 18.10 17.46 25.65
C VAL A 494 19.02 17.19 26.86
N GLN A 495 19.32 18.21 27.69
CA GLN A 495 20.11 18.04 28.92
C GLN A 495 19.30 18.12 30.22
N SER A 496 17.96 18.13 30.18
CA SER A 496 17.11 18.09 31.38
C SER A 496 16.28 16.80 31.55
N LEU A 497 16.63 15.73 30.83
CA LEU A 497 16.01 14.40 30.95
C LEU A 497 17.07 13.28 30.98
N ALA A 498 18.14 13.49 31.76
CA ALA A 498 19.06 12.45 32.19
C ALA A 498 18.67 11.96 33.58
#